data_AF-N2BMH2-F1
#
_entry.id   AF-N2BMH2-F1
#
_cell.length_a   1.000
_cell.length_b   1.000
_cell.length_c   1.000
_cell.angle_alpha   90.00
_cell.angle_beta   90.00
_cell.angle_gamma   90.00
#
_symmetry.space_group_name_H-M   'P 1'
#
loop_
_entity.id
_entity.type
_entity.pdbx_description
1 polymer ?
#
loop_
_entity_poly.entity_id
_entity_poly.type
_entity_poly.pdbx_seq_one_letter_code
_entity_poly.pdbx_strand_id
1 'polypeptide(L)'
;MQVAYGQGDIDITNTWFYEDDKLQAIFQSSPFLDTSALVYLNPLHNYAYRFTDFSNDEFSEFKSTIETINSDSKTNGFAIGSYKNGNVEHFEFVNGNLKRKNLSLPQDYLNNINAKFNEARKALSMIEIAQKKAQNIESRYKSKICAGKTKVSFMDNEKYMAICNDDKLQAEIYKLAQDKLALIEKQKVAKREQIYREKMIALQQQHLQQQQNQQAWDSLNRSLQQTSNSIRQSTDAYTRQINNTANSINQQTQRMQQQRQHEAEMHELRRLNNNLQQLNNKLGY
;
A
#
# COMPACT_ATOMS: atom_id res chain seq x y z
N MET A 1 11.69 -12.81 -33.65
CA MET A 1 10.29 -12.36 -33.65
C MET A 1 9.44 -13.56 -34.02
N GLN A 2 8.60 -14.04 -33.11
CA GLN A 2 7.62 -15.08 -33.38
C GLN A 2 6.28 -14.39 -33.60
N VAL A 3 5.63 -14.69 -34.72
CA VAL A 3 4.28 -14.22 -35.05
C VAL A 3 3.39 -15.45 -35.11
N ALA A 4 2.38 -15.50 -34.24
CA ALA A 4 1.36 -16.54 -34.28
C ALA A 4 0.06 -15.97 -34.88
N TYR A 5 -0.53 -16.72 -35.81
CA TYR A 5 -1.80 -16.36 -36.45
C TYR A 5 -2.93 -17.22 -35.88
N GLY A 6 -3.92 -16.57 -35.27
CA GLY A 6 -5.26 -17.14 -35.06
C GLY A 6 -6.23 -16.55 -36.08
N GLN A 7 -7.42 -17.14 -36.28
CA GLN A 7 -8.47 -16.52 -37.10
C GLN A 7 -8.78 -15.10 -36.59
N GLY A 8 -8.25 -14.08 -37.26
CA GLY A 8 -8.51 -12.65 -36.97
C GLY A 8 -7.70 -12.02 -35.83
N ASP A 9 -6.68 -12.69 -35.26
CA ASP A 9 -5.84 -12.12 -34.19
C ASP A 9 -4.35 -12.37 -34.47
N ILE A 10 -3.51 -11.43 -34.01
CA ILE A 10 -2.05 -11.47 -34.14
C ILE A 10 -1.40 -11.41 -32.77
N ASP A 11 -0.48 -12.32 -32.47
CA ASP A 11 0.41 -12.19 -31.32
C ASP A 11 1.86 -12.02 -31.79
N ILE A 12 2.53 -11.00 -31.25
CA ILE A 12 3.91 -10.65 -31.59
C ILE A 12 4.71 -10.73 -30.30
N THR A 13 5.59 -11.72 -30.24
CA THR A 13 6.59 -11.84 -29.17
C THR A 13 7.97 -11.76 -29.77
N ASN A 14 8.79 -10.85 -29.26
CA ASN A 14 10.21 -10.82 -29.53
C ASN A 14 10.92 -11.60 -28.43
N THR A 15 11.48 -12.74 -28.79
CA THR A 15 12.37 -13.52 -27.94
C THR A 15 13.77 -13.47 -28.52
N TRP A 16 14.74 -13.15 -27.67
CA TRP A 16 16.14 -13.22 -28.01
C TRP A 16 16.85 -14.14 -27.03
N PHE A 17 17.71 -14.98 -27.58
CA PHE A 17 18.54 -15.90 -26.84
C PHE A 17 19.99 -15.47 -27.00
N TYR A 18 20.68 -15.36 -25.87
CA TYR A 18 22.11 -15.21 -25.83
C TYR A 18 22.69 -16.40 -25.08
N GLU A 19 23.72 -17.00 -25.65
CA GLU A 19 24.47 -18.08 -25.04
C GLU A 19 25.96 -17.90 -25.32
N ASP A 20 26.76 -17.98 -24.27
CA ASP A 20 28.20 -18.20 -24.33
C ASP A 20 28.61 -19.23 -23.26
N ASP A 21 29.91 -19.53 -23.16
CA ASP A 21 30.45 -20.53 -22.24
C ASP A 21 30.12 -20.28 -20.75
N LYS A 22 29.65 -19.08 -20.38
CA LYS A 22 29.43 -18.63 -19.00
C LYS A 22 28.02 -18.10 -18.75
N LEU A 23 27.26 -17.76 -19.79
CA LEU A 23 26.01 -17.02 -19.68
C LEU A 23 24.97 -17.55 -20.65
N GLN A 24 23.79 -17.87 -20.12
CA GLN A 24 22.57 -17.99 -20.91
C GLN A 24 21.60 -16.88 -20.50
N ALA A 25 21.10 -16.11 -21.46
CA ALA A 25 20.11 -15.07 -21.21
C ALA A 25 18.99 -15.12 -22.24
N ILE A 26 17.76 -14.92 -21.76
CA ILE A 26 16.55 -14.83 -22.58
C ILE A 26 15.96 -13.45 -22.36
N PHE A 27 15.78 -12.69 -23.43
CA PHE A 27 15.04 -11.43 -23.40
C PHE A 27 13.70 -11.62 -24.11
N GLN A 28 12.62 -11.13 -23.50
CA GLN A 28 11.27 -11.20 -24.03
C GLN A 28 10.59 -9.84 -23.95
N SER A 29 10.01 -9.42 -25.07
CA SER A 29 9.16 -8.24 -25.13
C SER A 29 8.04 -8.41 -26.16
N SER A 30 6.98 -7.65 -26.02
CA SER A 30 5.90 -7.58 -27.00
C SER A 30 5.41 -6.15 -27.13
N PRO A 31 5.06 -5.68 -28.34
CA PRO A 31 4.37 -4.40 -28.50
C PRO A 31 2.96 -4.40 -27.89
N PHE A 32 2.42 -5.58 -27.55
CA PHE A 32 1.08 -5.75 -26.98
C PHE A 32 1.10 -5.96 -25.46
N LEU A 33 2.29 -6.05 -24.85
CA LEU A 33 2.45 -6.18 -23.40
C LEU A 33 3.10 -4.92 -22.84
N ASP A 34 2.61 -4.49 -21.68
CA ASP A 34 3.16 -3.34 -20.96
C ASP A 34 4.43 -3.67 -20.16
N THR A 35 4.86 -4.93 -20.22
CA THR A 35 6.01 -5.44 -19.51
C THR A 35 7.03 -6.03 -20.47
N SER A 36 8.29 -5.95 -20.08
CA SER A 36 9.37 -6.71 -20.72
C SER A 36 10.14 -7.47 -19.65
N ALA A 37 10.65 -8.64 -20.03
CA ALA A 37 11.34 -9.53 -19.10
C ALA A 37 12.70 -9.93 -19.68
N LEU A 38 13.73 -9.87 -18.82
CA LEU A 38 15.05 -10.39 -19.06
C LEU A 38 15.30 -11.50 -18.04
N VAL A 39 15.54 -12.72 -18.50
CA VAL A 39 15.84 -13.88 -17.67
C VAL A 39 17.30 -14.23 -17.85
N TYR A 40 18.08 -14.13 -16.77
CA TYR A 40 19.43 -14.66 -16.67
C TYR A 40 19.34 -16.10 -16.16
N LEU A 41 19.69 -17.05 -17.03
CA LEU A 41 19.79 -18.46 -16.70
C LEU A 41 21.23 -18.73 -16.25
N ASN A 42 21.38 -19.31 -15.06
CA ASN A 42 22.66 -19.84 -14.63
C ASN A 42 22.72 -21.33 -14.99
N PRO A 43 23.43 -21.75 -16.06
CA PRO A 43 23.41 -23.13 -16.53
C PRO A 43 23.98 -24.13 -15.50
N LEU A 44 24.71 -23.65 -14.48
CA LEU A 44 25.32 -24.48 -13.44
C LEU A 44 24.45 -24.66 -12.19
N HIS A 45 23.29 -23.99 -12.12
CA HIS A 45 22.46 -24.01 -10.91
C HIS A 45 20.96 -24.13 -11.23
N ASN A 46 20.18 -24.73 -10.32
CA ASN A 46 18.73 -24.93 -10.47
C ASN A 46 17.89 -23.66 -10.21
N TYR A 47 18.44 -22.49 -10.48
CA TYR A 47 17.75 -21.21 -10.32
C TYR A 47 18.20 -20.21 -11.39
N ALA A 48 17.33 -19.22 -11.64
CA ALA A 48 17.59 -18.13 -12.56
C ALA A 48 17.21 -16.79 -11.92
N TYR A 49 17.74 -15.70 -12.46
CA TYR A 49 17.29 -14.35 -12.11
C TYR A 49 16.35 -13.85 -13.20
N ARG A 50 15.17 -13.38 -12.82
CA ARG A 50 14.22 -12.71 -13.71
C ARG A 50 14.18 -11.22 -13.35
N PHE A 51 14.46 -10.39 -14.34
CA PHE A 51 14.38 -8.94 -14.28
C PHE A 51 13.18 -8.52 -15.12
N THR A 52 12.20 -7.85 -14.49
CA THR A 52 10.99 -7.42 -15.18
C THR A 52 10.88 -5.91 -15.13
N ASP A 53 10.63 -5.28 -16.26
CA ASP A 53 10.35 -3.85 -16.38
C ASP A 53 8.84 -3.63 -16.53
N PHE A 54 8.29 -2.80 -15.65
CA PHE A 54 6.88 -2.40 -15.59
C PHE A 54 6.71 -0.90 -15.90
N SER A 55 7.74 -0.24 -16.43
CA SER A 55 7.71 1.22 -16.66
C SER A 55 6.56 1.66 -17.56
N ASN A 56 6.10 0.81 -18.48
CA ASN A 56 4.97 1.09 -19.38
C ASN A 56 3.61 0.58 -18.84
N ASP A 57 3.60 -0.20 -17.76
CA ASP A 57 2.38 -0.72 -17.15
C ASP A 57 1.80 0.29 -16.18
N GLU A 58 0.89 1.15 -16.65
CA GLU A 58 0.25 2.19 -15.83
C GLU A 58 -0.51 1.66 -14.60
N PHE A 59 -0.82 0.36 -14.55
CA PHE A 59 -1.58 -0.27 -13.46
C PHE A 59 -0.70 -0.95 -12.41
N SER A 60 0.59 -1.13 -12.69
CA SER A 60 1.54 -1.64 -11.70
C SER A 60 2.08 -0.50 -10.83
N GLU A 61 2.20 -0.75 -9.54
CA GLU A 61 2.93 0.14 -8.61
C GLU A 61 4.46 -0.01 -8.74
N PHE A 62 4.92 -1.15 -9.26
CA PHE A 62 6.32 -1.40 -9.53
C PHE A 62 6.76 -0.69 -10.81
N LYS A 63 7.97 -0.17 -10.77
CA LYS A 63 8.75 0.22 -11.94
C LYS A 63 9.52 -0.97 -12.48
N SER A 64 10.09 -1.78 -11.59
CA SER A 64 10.81 -2.99 -11.97
C SER A 64 10.87 -3.99 -10.82
N THR A 65 11.07 -5.26 -11.15
CA THR A 65 11.33 -6.31 -10.16
C THR A 65 12.57 -7.12 -10.54
N ILE A 66 13.24 -7.66 -9.52
CA ILE A 66 14.29 -8.64 -9.65
C ILE A 66 13.91 -9.83 -8.80
N GLU A 67 13.83 -11.01 -9.39
CA GLU A 67 13.32 -12.20 -8.74
C GLU A 67 14.29 -13.37 -8.96
N THR A 68 14.50 -14.17 -7.91
CA THR A 68 15.07 -15.50 -8.10
C THR A 68 13.92 -16.46 -8.43
N ILE A 69 14.07 -17.24 -9.50
CA ILE A 69 13.06 -18.22 -9.93
C ILE A 69 13.65 -19.64 -9.93
N ASN A 70 12.81 -20.62 -9.62
CA ASN A 70 13.17 -22.05 -9.69
C ASN A 70 12.93 -22.63 -11.09
N SER A 71 13.19 -23.93 -11.26
CA SER A 71 12.95 -24.68 -12.51
C SER A 71 11.50 -24.61 -13.01
N ASP A 72 10.54 -24.45 -12.09
CA ASP A 72 9.11 -24.33 -12.42
C ASP A 72 8.72 -22.87 -12.75
N SER A 73 9.69 -21.98 -12.91
CA SER A 73 9.52 -20.54 -13.17
C SER A 73 8.76 -19.77 -12.08
N LYS A 74 8.67 -20.35 -10.87
CA LYS A 74 8.08 -19.73 -9.69
C LYS A 74 9.13 -18.96 -8.91
N THR A 75 8.75 -17.79 -8.40
CA THR A 75 9.61 -16.98 -7.54
C THR A 75 9.95 -17.74 -6.26
N ASN A 76 11.24 -17.94 -6.00
CA ASN A 76 11.73 -18.75 -4.90
C ASN A 76 13.08 -18.23 -4.42
N GLY A 77 13.18 -17.88 -3.14
CA GLY A 77 14.32 -17.14 -2.59
C GLY A 77 13.98 -15.66 -2.41
N PHE A 78 14.91 -14.76 -2.71
CA PHE A 78 14.70 -13.32 -2.52
C PHE A 78 14.28 -12.61 -3.80
N ALA A 79 13.48 -11.57 -3.63
CA ALA A 79 13.06 -10.66 -4.68
C ALA A 79 13.22 -9.19 -4.22
N ILE A 80 13.43 -8.30 -5.18
CA ILE A 80 13.60 -6.86 -5.00
C ILE A 80 12.54 -6.17 -5.87
N GLY A 81 11.70 -5.35 -5.28
CA GLY A 81 10.73 -4.53 -6.00
C GLY A 81 11.12 -3.06 -5.92
N SER A 82 11.31 -2.42 -7.08
CA SER A 82 11.48 -0.98 -7.18
C SER A 82 10.14 -0.36 -7.56
N TYR A 83 9.59 0.49 -6.70
CA TYR A 83 8.32 1.17 -6.89
C TYR A 83 8.49 2.42 -7.76
N LYS A 84 7.42 2.82 -8.45
CA LYS A 84 7.41 4.05 -9.26
C LYS A 84 7.60 5.33 -8.46
N ASN A 85 7.27 5.30 -7.17
CA ASN A 85 7.52 6.42 -6.25
C ASN A 85 8.98 6.50 -5.76
N GLY A 86 9.86 5.60 -6.21
CA GLY A 86 11.28 5.55 -5.85
C GLY A 86 11.60 4.65 -4.65
N ASN A 87 10.59 4.11 -3.95
CA ASN A 87 10.83 3.18 -2.86
C ASN A 87 11.36 1.85 -3.40
N VAL A 88 12.15 1.15 -2.56
CA VAL A 88 12.62 -0.20 -2.84
C VAL A 88 12.25 -1.08 -1.66
N GLU A 89 11.65 -2.23 -1.93
CA GLU A 89 11.33 -3.23 -0.92
C GLU A 89 11.94 -4.59 -1.31
N HIS A 90 12.32 -5.37 -0.30
CA HIS A 90 12.81 -6.73 -0.48
C HIS A 90 11.87 -7.74 0.14
N PHE A 91 11.73 -8.86 -0.55
CA PHE A 91 10.79 -9.92 -0.26
C PHE A 91 11.50 -11.27 -0.22
N GLU A 92 10.95 -12.20 0.56
CA GLU A 92 11.30 -13.62 0.46
C GLU A 92 10.06 -14.39 0.02
N PHE A 93 10.24 -15.23 -0.99
CA PHE A 93 9.24 -16.13 -1.53
C PHE A 93 9.67 -17.58 -1.37
N VAL A 94 8.68 -18.46 -1.18
CA VAL A 94 8.85 -19.91 -1.24
C VAL A 94 7.84 -20.47 -2.22
N ASN A 95 8.34 -21.02 -3.34
CA ASN A 95 7.53 -21.63 -4.39
C ASN A 95 6.36 -20.75 -4.88
N GLY A 96 6.62 -19.46 -5.09
CA GLY A 96 5.66 -18.44 -5.54
C GLY A 96 4.88 -17.76 -4.41
N ASN A 97 4.95 -18.25 -3.18
CA ASN A 97 4.21 -17.67 -2.05
C ASN A 97 5.07 -16.70 -1.27
N LEU A 98 4.53 -15.50 -0.99
CA LEU A 98 5.19 -14.50 -0.15
C LEU A 98 5.34 -15.05 1.27
N LYS A 99 6.58 -15.14 1.75
CA LYS A 99 6.91 -15.60 3.10
C LYS A 99 7.28 -14.45 4.03
N ARG A 100 8.06 -13.48 3.55
CA ARG A 100 8.45 -12.27 4.30
C ARG A 100 8.48 -11.04 3.40
N LYS A 101 8.18 -9.89 3.99
CA LYS A 101 8.21 -8.55 3.36
C LYS A 101 9.09 -7.59 4.17
N ASN A 102 9.44 -6.43 3.60
CA ASN A 102 10.32 -5.43 4.23
C ASN A 102 11.64 -5.99 4.78
N LEU A 103 12.31 -6.85 4.01
CA LEU A 103 13.61 -7.40 4.41
C LEU A 103 14.75 -6.41 4.13
N SER A 104 15.80 -6.47 4.93
CA SER A 104 17.08 -5.84 4.60
C SER A 104 18.03 -6.92 4.08
N LEU A 105 18.30 -6.93 2.77
CA LEU A 105 19.21 -7.88 2.17
C LEU A 105 20.66 -7.39 2.35
N PRO A 106 21.63 -8.28 2.61
CA PRO A 106 23.03 -7.89 2.72
C PRO A 106 23.54 -7.17 1.47
N GLN A 107 24.39 -6.17 1.65
CA GLN A 107 24.91 -5.37 0.53
C GLN A 107 25.64 -6.23 -0.52
N ASP A 108 26.39 -7.25 -0.10
CA ASP A 108 27.08 -8.17 -1.00
C ASP A 108 26.12 -8.95 -1.91
N TYR A 109 24.94 -9.31 -1.38
CA TYR A 109 23.90 -9.96 -2.18
C TYR A 109 23.36 -9.01 -3.25
N LEU A 110 23.08 -7.75 -2.89
CA LEU A 110 22.63 -6.72 -3.82
C LEU A 110 23.69 -6.45 -4.90
N ASN A 111 24.97 -6.38 -4.51
CA ASN A 111 26.09 -6.19 -5.43
C ASN A 111 26.19 -7.35 -6.44
N ASN A 112 26.05 -8.60 -5.98
CA ASN A 112 26.07 -9.77 -6.85
C ASN A 112 24.91 -9.75 -7.86
N ILE A 113 23.69 -9.46 -7.42
CA ILE A 113 22.54 -9.35 -8.32
C ILE A 113 22.75 -8.25 -9.37
N ASN A 114 23.22 -7.08 -8.96
CA ASN A 114 23.51 -5.98 -9.87
C ASN A 114 24.59 -6.36 -10.90
N ALA A 115 25.60 -7.13 -10.50
CA ALA A 115 26.59 -7.66 -11.44
C ALA A 115 25.92 -8.58 -12.49
N LYS A 116 25.03 -9.48 -12.07
CA LYS A 116 24.28 -10.37 -12.99
C LYS A 116 23.33 -9.62 -13.91
N PHE A 117 22.66 -8.59 -13.41
CA PHE A 117 21.86 -7.69 -14.24
C PHE A 117 22.72 -7.01 -15.31
N ASN A 118 23.88 -6.47 -14.93
CA ASN A 118 24.78 -5.80 -15.86
C ASN A 118 25.38 -6.76 -16.90
N GLU A 119 25.68 -8.01 -16.53
CA GLU A 119 26.05 -9.08 -17.47
C GLU A 119 24.91 -9.31 -18.50
N ALA A 120 23.68 -9.53 -18.02
CA ALA A 120 22.52 -9.76 -18.89
C ALA A 120 22.24 -8.58 -19.84
N ARG A 121 22.35 -7.35 -19.33
CA ARG A 121 22.15 -6.13 -20.13
C ARG A 121 23.22 -5.96 -21.22
N LYS A 122 24.47 -6.34 -20.95
CA LYS A 122 25.53 -6.33 -21.99
C LYS A 122 25.22 -7.33 -23.11
N ALA A 123 24.75 -8.53 -22.76
CA ALA A 123 24.31 -9.51 -23.73
C ALA A 123 23.16 -8.98 -24.61
N LEU A 124 22.18 -8.29 -24.00
CA LEU A 124 21.09 -7.64 -24.75
C LEU A 124 21.61 -6.61 -25.77
N SER A 125 22.56 -5.76 -25.37
CA SER A 125 23.16 -4.78 -26.31
C SER A 125 23.87 -5.45 -27.50
N MET A 126 24.55 -6.58 -27.26
CA MET A 126 25.18 -7.35 -28.33
C MET A 126 24.15 -7.98 -29.28
N ILE A 127 23.06 -8.51 -28.74
CA ILE A 127 21.93 -9.02 -29.52
C ILE A 127 21.37 -7.92 -30.43
N GLU A 128 21.12 -6.72 -29.90
CA GLU A 128 20.58 -5.60 -30.70
C GLU A 128 21.51 -5.23 -31.86
N ILE A 129 22.82 -5.23 -31.63
CA ILE A 129 23.82 -4.98 -32.68
C ILE A 129 23.77 -6.08 -33.74
N ALA A 130 23.73 -7.35 -33.33
CA ALA A 130 23.65 -8.48 -34.24
C ALA A 130 22.35 -8.45 -35.08
N GLN A 131 21.22 -8.14 -34.45
CA GLN A 131 19.92 -7.99 -35.12
C GLN A 131 19.95 -6.88 -36.17
N LYS A 132 20.47 -5.69 -35.84
CA LYS A 132 20.61 -4.59 -36.80
C LYS A 132 21.50 -4.98 -37.98
N LYS A 133 22.59 -5.70 -37.74
CA LYS A 133 23.46 -6.22 -38.81
C LYS A 133 22.71 -7.22 -39.70
N ALA A 134 21.97 -8.15 -39.13
CA ALA A 134 21.17 -9.13 -39.88
C ALA A 134 20.11 -8.44 -40.75
N GLN A 135 19.37 -7.47 -40.19
CA GLN A 135 18.37 -6.67 -40.92
C GLN A 135 18.99 -5.91 -42.10
N ASN A 136 20.18 -5.34 -41.91
CA ASN A 136 20.90 -4.66 -42.99
C ASN A 136 21.34 -5.61 -44.11
N ILE A 137 21.78 -6.83 -43.76
CA ILE A 137 22.15 -7.86 -44.74
C ILE A 137 20.90 -8.30 -45.51
N GLU A 138 19.80 -8.57 -44.81
CA GLU A 138 18.52 -8.94 -45.40
C GLU A 138 18.03 -7.85 -46.37
N SER A 139 18.02 -6.59 -45.95
CA SER A 139 17.60 -5.45 -46.77
C SER A 139 18.46 -5.32 -48.04
N ARG A 140 19.79 -5.45 -47.92
CA ARG A 140 20.70 -5.43 -49.07
C ARG A 140 20.47 -6.61 -50.01
N TYR A 141 20.21 -7.79 -49.46
CA TYR A 141 19.93 -9.00 -50.23
C TYR A 141 18.61 -8.86 -51.00
N LYS A 142 17.52 -8.48 -50.32
CA LYS A 142 16.22 -8.19 -50.96
C LYS A 142 16.38 -7.14 -52.05
N SER A 143 17.03 -6.01 -51.78
CA SER A 143 17.27 -4.95 -52.79
C SER A 143 17.97 -5.45 -54.06
N LYS A 144 18.97 -6.34 -53.93
CA LYS A 144 19.67 -6.91 -55.09
C LYS A 144 18.81 -7.87 -55.91
N ILE A 145 17.96 -8.66 -55.26
CA ILE A 145 17.05 -9.60 -55.93
C ILE A 145 15.95 -8.82 -56.64
N CYS A 146 15.33 -7.87 -55.94
CA CYS A 146 14.20 -7.10 -56.46
C CYS A 146 14.58 -6.12 -57.57
N ALA A 147 15.85 -5.76 -57.67
CA ALA A 147 16.40 -5.04 -58.83
C ALA A 147 16.61 -5.94 -60.08
N GLY A 148 16.24 -7.22 -60.04
CA GLY A 148 16.39 -8.17 -61.14
C GLY A 148 17.84 -8.60 -61.44
N LYS A 149 18.79 -8.25 -60.57
CA LYS A 149 20.23 -8.48 -60.78
C LYS A 149 20.72 -9.86 -60.34
N THR A 150 19.84 -10.68 -59.75
CA THR A 150 20.20 -11.95 -59.14
C THR A 150 19.25 -13.03 -59.61
N LYS A 151 19.80 -14.12 -60.19
CA LYS A 151 19.06 -15.35 -60.52
C LYS A 151 19.58 -16.49 -59.67
N VAL A 152 18.69 -17.37 -59.23
CA VAL A 152 19.03 -18.58 -58.48
C VAL A 152 18.79 -19.83 -59.33
N SER A 153 19.61 -20.86 -59.13
CA SER A 153 19.55 -22.12 -59.89
C SER A 153 18.75 -23.21 -59.19
N PHE A 154 18.48 -23.07 -57.90
CA PHE A 154 17.86 -24.11 -57.06
C PHE A 154 16.33 -24.04 -57.00
N MET A 155 15.72 -22.99 -57.55
CA MET A 155 14.26 -22.84 -57.63
C MET A 155 13.84 -21.94 -58.78
N ASP A 156 12.54 -21.95 -59.08
CA ASP A 156 11.93 -21.05 -60.05
C ASP A 156 12.13 -19.58 -59.65
N ASN A 157 12.58 -18.75 -60.60
CA ASN A 157 12.96 -17.36 -60.32
C ASN A 157 11.74 -16.44 -60.12
N GLU A 158 10.58 -16.75 -60.73
CA GLU A 158 9.35 -15.99 -60.48
C GLU A 158 8.84 -16.24 -59.05
N LYS A 159 8.87 -17.51 -58.62
CA LYS A 159 8.59 -17.88 -57.22
C LYS A 159 9.58 -17.28 -56.24
N TYR A 160 10.87 -17.24 -56.60
CA TYR A 160 11.92 -16.64 -55.79
C TYR A 160 11.73 -15.10 -55.65
N MET A 161 11.28 -14.43 -56.71
CA MET A 161 10.98 -12.99 -56.70
C MET A 161 9.73 -12.62 -55.88
N ALA A 162 8.93 -13.58 -55.41
CA ALA A 162 7.81 -13.30 -54.52
C ALA A 162 8.23 -12.54 -53.24
N ILE A 163 9.47 -12.72 -52.77
CA ILE A 163 10.08 -11.99 -51.63
C ILE A 163 10.10 -10.46 -51.84
N CYS A 164 9.97 -10.00 -53.07
CA CYS A 164 9.95 -8.59 -53.45
C CYS A 164 8.57 -7.94 -53.32
N ASN A 165 7.52 -8.75 -53.20
CA ASN A 165 6.12 -8.31 -53.16
C ASN A 165 5.47 -8.62 -51.79
N ASP A 166 6.25 -8.51 -50.71
CA ASP A 166 5.79 -8.72 -49.33
C ASP A 166 4.88 -7.57 -48.83
N ASP A 167 4.72 -6.48 -49.58
CA ASP A 167 4.00 -5.26 -49.17
C ASP A 167 2.56 -5.54 -48.72
N LYS A 168 1.86 -6.45 -49.40
CA LYS A 168 0.48 -6.83 -49.02
C LYS A 168 0.46 -7.53 -47.66
N LEU A 169 1.36 -8.50 -47.45
CA LEU A 169 1.48 -9.22 -46.18
C LEU A 169 1.88 -8.26 -45.05
N GLN A 170 2.80 -7.33 -45.31
CA GLN A 170 3.19 -6.32 -44.33
C GLN A 170 2.04 -5.37 -43.98
N ALA A 171 1.27 -4.93 -44.98
CA ALA A 171 0.10 -4.09 -44.76
C ALA A 171 -0.99 -4.82 -43.95
N GLU A 172 -1.21 -6.11 -44.21
CA GLU A 172 -2.14 -6.95 -43.44
C GLU A 172 -1.70 -7.10 -41.98
N ILE A 173 -0.42 -7.43 -41.75
CA ILE A 173 0.16 -7.53 -40.40
C ILE A 173 0.04 -6.20 -39.66
N TYR A 174 0.35 -5.09 -40.33
CA TYR A 174 0.28 -3.76 -39.75
C TYR A 174 -1.16 -3.41 -39.35
N LYS A 175 -2.14 -3.70 -40.21
CA LYS A 175 -3.56 -3.49 -39.90
C LYS A 175 -4.00 -4.32 -38.68
N LEU A 176 -3.67 -5.62 -38.64
CA LEU A 176 -3.99 -6.48 -37.50
C LEU A 176 -3.34 -5.97 -36.20
N ALA A 177 -2.09 -5.52 -36.27
CA ALA A 177 -1.40 -4.97 -35.11
C ALA A 177 -2.05 -3.66 -34.62
N GLN A 178 -2.46 -2.77 -35.54
CA GLN A 178 -3.19 -1.55 -35.19
C GLN A 178 -4.55 -1.84 -34.55
N ASP A 179 -5.31 -2.77 -35.12
CA ASP A 179 -6.62 -3.17 -34.59
C ASP A 179 -6.48 -3.75 -33.17
N LYS A 180 -5.44 -4.57 -32.93
CA LYS A 180 -5.14 -5.12 -31.60
C LYS A 180 -4.70 -4.04 -30.61
N LEU A 181 -3.85 -3.10 -31.01
CA LEU A 181 -3.46 -1.97 -30.16
C LEU A 181 -4.68 -1.10 -29.79
N ALA A 182 -5.58 -0.86 -30.73
CA ALA A 182 -6.82 -0.12 -30.46
C ALA A 182 -7.73 -0.88 -29.48
N LEU A 183 -7.81 -2.20 -29.57
CA LEU A 183 -8.53 -3.03 -28.61
C LEU A 183 -7.91 -2.97 -27.21
N ILE A 184 -6.58 -3.08 -27.12
CA ILE A 184 -5.85 -2.96 -25.84
C ILE A 184 -6.11 -1.59 -25.21
N GLU A 185 -6.04 -0.51 -25.98
CA GLU A 185 -6.31 0.84 -25.45
C GLU A 185 -7.75 0.98 -24.92
N LYS A 186 -8.74 0.41 -25.62
CA LYS A 186 -10.12 0.36 -25.11
C LYS A 186 -10.21 -0.39 -23.78
N GLN A 187 -9.50 -1.51 -23.63
CA GLN A 187 -9.45 -2.25 -22.36
C GLN A 187 -8.78 -1.44 -21.26
N LYS A 188 -7.71 -0.69 -21.57
CA LYS A 188 -7.05 0.21 -20.61
C LYS A 188 -7.97 1.34 -20.14
N VAL A 189 -8.70 1.98 -21.06
CA VAL A 189 -9.71 2.99 -20.71
C VAL A 189 -10.76 2.41 -19.76
N ALA A 190 -11.31 1.25 -20.09
CA ALA A 190 -12.30 0.58 -19.23
C ALA A 190 -11.74 0.26 -17.83
N LYS A 191 -10.49 -0.20 -17.75
CA LYS A 191 -9.80 -0.49 -16.48
C LYS A 191 -9.54 0.79 -15.67
N ARG A 192 -9.14 1.90 -16.31
CA ARG A 192 -8.98 3.21 -15.65
C ARG A 192 -10.29 3.70 -15.05
N GLU A 193 -11.39 3.59 -15.78
CA GLU A 193 -12.72 3.95 -15.27
C GLU A 193 -13.14 3.05 -14.09
N GLN A 194 -12.88 1.75 -14.17
CA GLN A 194 -13.17 0.83 -13.06
C GLN A 194 -12.42 1.24 -11.79
N ILE A 195 -11.11 1.46 -11.89
CA ILE A 195 -10.27 1.90 -10.76
C ILE A 195 -10.77 3.24 -10.20
N TYR A 196 -11.16 4.18 -11.07
CA TYR A 196 -11.72 5.45 -10.64
C TYR A 196 -13.03 5.28 -9.85
N ARG A 197 -13.95 4.45 -10.34
CA ARG A 197 -15.22 4.12 -9.64
C ARG A 197 -14.96 3.49 -8.28
N GLU A 198 -14.05 2.51 -8.21
CA GLU A 198 -13.67 1.85 -6.96
C GLU A 198 -13.10 2.84 -5.93
N LYS A 199 -12.20 3.74 -6.36
CA LYS A 199 -11.66 4.80 -5.50
C LYS A 199 -12.74 5.74 -4.97
N MET A 200 -13.69 6.14 -5.81
CA MET A 200 -14.80 7.00 -5.40
C MET A 200 -15.69 6.34 -4.35
N ILE A 201 -15.98 5.04 -4.52
CA ILE A 201 -16.75 4.26 -3.55
C ILE A 201 -15.99 4.17 -2.22
N ALA A 202 -14.69 3.88 -2.25
CA ALA A 202 -13.87 3.79 -1.05
C ALA A 202 -13.82 5.13 -0.29
N LEU A 203 -13.65 6.25 -1.00
CA LEU A 203 -13.70 7.61 -0.42
C LEU A 203 -15.07 7.90 0.21
N GLN A 204 -16.16 7.55 -0.48
CA GLN A 204 -17.51 7.75 0.06
C GLN A 204 -17.74 6.94 1.34
N GLN A 205 -17.29 5.68 1.37
CA GLN A 205 -17.37 4.82 2.56
C GLN A 205 -16.55 5.39 3.72
N GLN A 206 -15.34 5.91 3.44
CA GLN A 206 -14.51 6.54 4.45
C GLN A 206 -15.18 7.80 5.04
N HIS A 207 -15.75 8.66 4.20
CA HIS A 207 -16.50 9.84 4.66
C HIS A 207 -17.72 9.46 5.50
N LEU A 208 -18.48 8.44 5.10
CA LEU A 208 -19.62 7.95 5.86
C LEU A 208 -19.19 7.42 7.23
N GLN A 209 -18.09 6.66 7.29
CA GLN A 209 -17.54 6.16 8.55
C GLN A 209 -17.06 7.28 9.46
N GLN A 210 -16.42 8.32 8.91
CA GLN A 210 -16.03 9.50 9.68
C GLN A 210 -17.25 10.25 10.24
N GLN A 211 -18.31 10.40 9.45
CA GLN A 211 -19.54 11.05 9.90
C GLN A 211 -20.22 10.25 11.03
N GLN A 212 -20.29 8.92 10.91
CA GLN A 212 -20.80 8.05 11.98
C GLN A 212 -19.96 8.17 13.24
N ASN A 213 -18.63 8.18 13.11
CA ASN A 213 -17.73 8.37 14.26
C ASN A 213 -17.94 9.75 14.90
N GLN A 214 -18.09 10.82 14.13
CA GLN A 214 -18.39 12.15 14.68
C GLN A 214 -19.72 12.18 15.43
N GLN A 215 -20.78 11.57 14.88
CA GLN A 215 -22.07 11.46 15.58
C GLN A 215 -21.97 10.66 16.88
N ALA A 216 -21.16 9.59 16.89
CA ALA A 216 -20.88 8.82 18.10
C ALA A 216 -20.12 9.66 19.14
N TRP A 217 -19.13 10.43 18.72
CA TRP A 217 -18.40 11.38 19.58
C TRP A 217 -19.29 12.50 20.13
N ASP A 218 -20.19 13.05 19.31
CA ASP A 218 -21.16 14.07 19.75
C ASP A 218 -22.17 13.49 20.74
N SER A 219 -22.60 12.25 20.54
CA SER A 219 -23.46 11.52 21.48
C SER A 219 -22.74 11.29 22.82
N LEU A 220 -21.49 10.83 22.79
CA LEU A 220 -20.65 10.68 23.98
C LEU A 220 -20.44 12.02 24.68
N ASN A 221 -20.12 13.09 23.96
CA ASN A 221 -19.96 14.42 24.54
C ASN A 221 -21.23 14.92 25.23
N ARG A 222 -22.40 14.70 24.61
CA ARG A 222 -23.69 15.02 25.25
C ARG A 222 -23.94 14.20 26.51
N SER A 223 -23.63 12.91 26.49
CA SER A 223 -23.73 12.03 27.67
C SER A 223 -22.78 12.46 28.80
N LEU A 224 -21.55 12.85 28.46
CA LEU A 224 -20.57 13.37 29.42
C LEU A 224 -21.01 14.71 30.02
N GLN A 225 -21.57 15.61 29.20
CA GLN A 225 -22.13 16.88 29.69
C GLN A 225 -23.32 16.66 30.63
N GLN A 226 -24.22 15.73 30.29
CA GLN A 226 -25.34 15.36 31.15
C GLN A 226 -24.85 14.78 32.48
N THR A 227 -23.88 13.86 32.43
CA THR A 227 -23.26 13.28 33.63
C THR A 227 -22.59 14.34 34.49
N SER A 228 -21.83 15.25 33.89
CA SER A 228 -21.19 16.38 34.58
C SER A 228 -22.22 17.29 35.26
N ASN A 229 -23.33 17.60 34.58
CA ASN A 229 -24.42 18.39 35.16
C ASN A 229 -25.10 17.66 36.33
N SER A 230 -25.34 16.35 36.22
CA SER A 230 -25.89 15.54 37.32
C SER A 230 -24.95 15.50 38.52
N ILE A 231 -23.63 15.36 38.30
CA ILE A 231 -22.64 15.41 39.38
C ILE A 231 -22.68 16.78 40.06
N ARG A 232 -22.66 17.89 39.31
CA ARG A 232 -22.74 19.25 39.89
C ARG A 232 -24.00 19.44 40.72
N GLN A 233 -25.16 19.02 40.23
CA GLN A 233 -26.42 19.09 40.99
C GLN A 233 -26.37 18.25 42.27
N SER A 234 -25.76 17.06 42.22
CA SER A 234 -25.59 16.21 43.40
C SER A 234 -24.66 16.86 44.44
N THR A 235 -23.55 17.47 43.99
CA THR A 235 -22.60 18.19 44.85
C THR A 235 -23.26 19.41 45.48
N ASP A 236 -24.05 20.16 44.72
CA ASP A 236 -24.80 21.32 45.23
C ASP A 236 -25.85 20.89 46.26
N ALA A 237 -26.57 19.80 46.01
CA ALA A 237 -27.53 19.23 46.96
C ALA A 237 -26.85 18.79 48.26
N TYR A 238 -25.70 18.11 48.16
CA TYR A 238 -24.91 17.69 49.30
C TYR A 238 -24.36 18.88 50.10
N THR A 239 -23.88 19.92 49.41
CA THR A 239 -23.39 21.16 50.04
C THR A 239 -24.51 21.89 50.77
N ARG A 240 -25.72 21.97 50.18
CA ARG A 240 -26.90 22.53 50.86
C ARG A 240 -27.26 21.73 52.10
N GLN A 241 -27.18 20.39 52.04
CA GLN A 241 -27.43 19.54 53.20
C GLN A 241 -26.42 19.81 54.32
N ILE A 242 -25.12 19.89 53.99
CA ILE A 242 -24.07 20.25 54.96
C ILE A 242 -24.36 21.61 55.60
N ASN A 243 -24.68 22.63 54.80
CA ASN A 243 -24.98 23.97 55.30
C ASN A 243 -26.21 23.98 56.22
N ASN A 244 -27.24 23.22 55.89
CA ASN A 244 -28.43 23.07 56.74
C ASN A 244 -28.10 22.38 58.06
N THR A 245 -27.28 21.31 58.04
CA THR A 245 -26.81 20.63 59.26
C THR A 245 -25.96 21.57 60.12
N ALA A 246 -25.02 22.30 59.52
CA ALA A 246 -24.18 23.26 60.22
C ALA A 246 -25.01 24.37 60.90
N ASN A 247 -26.03 24.89 60.21
CA ASN A 247 -26.94 25.89 60.78
C ASN A 247 -27.75 25.32 61.96
N SER A 248 -28.22 24.08 61.86
CA SER A 248 -28.92 23.39 62.96
C SER A 248 -28.02 23.23 64.19
N ILE A 249 -26.77 22.79 63.99
CA ILE A 249 -25.78 22.64 65.06
C ILE A 249 -25.48 23.99 65.72
N ASN A 250 -25.34 25.06 64.95
CA ASN A 250 -25.11 26.41 65.48
C ASN A 250 -26.28 26.88 66.35
N GLN A 251 -27.53 26.66 65.91
CA GLN A 251 -28.72 27.00 66.70
C GLN A 251 -28.79 26.18 68.00
N GLN A 252 -28.51 24.87 67.94
CA GLN A 252 -28.49 24.02 69.12
C GLN A 252 -27.39 24.46 70.11
N THR A 253 -26.22 24.84 69.60
CA THR A 253 -25.10 25.33 70.42
C THR A 253 -25.46 26.62 71.15
N GLN A 254 -26.12 27.57 70.48
CA GLN A 254 -26.61 28.80 71.11
C GLN A 254 -27.63 28.51 72.21
N ARG A 255 -28.59 27.61 71.97
CA ARG A 255 -29.58 27.19 72.98
C ARG A 255 -28.91 26.57 74.21
N MET A 256 -27.91 25.70 74.01
CA MET A 256 -27.14 25.11 75.12
C MET A 256 -26.36 26.16 75.92
N GLN A 257 -25.79 27.18 75.27
CA GLN A 257 -25.10 28.27 75.97
C GLN A 257 -26.07 29.08 76.85
N GLN A 258 -27.25 29.41 76.34
CA GLN A 258 -28.29 30.11 77.11
C GLN A 258 -28.77 29.28 78.30
N GLN A 259 -28.97 27.96 78.12
CA GLN A 259 -29.31 27.06 79.22
C GLN A 259 -28.24 27.04 80.31
N ARG A 260 -26.96 26.91 79.94
CA ARG A 260 -25.85 26.95 80.91
C ARG A 260 -25.77 28.28 81.66
N GLN A 261 -26.01 29.40 80.99
CA GLN A 261 -26.07 30.72 81.64
C GLN A 261 -27.21 30.79 82.65
N HIS A 262 -28.40 30.32 82.26
CA HIS A 262 -29.55 30.28 83.14
C HIS A 262 -29.34 29.36 84.36
N GLU A 263 -28.70 28.20 84.16
CA GLU A 263 -28.33 27.30 85.26
C GLU A 263 -27.30 27.94 86.21
N ALA A 264 -26.31 28.66 85.68
CA ALA A 264 -25.33 29.38 86.49
C ALA A 264 -25.98 30.50 87.32
N GLU A 265 -26.90 31.26 86.73
CA GLU A 265 -27.70 32.26 87.45
C GLU A 265 -28.55 31.62 88.55
N MET A 266 -29.21 30.51 88.27
CA MET A 266 -29.99 29.76 89.26
C MET A 266 -29.12 29.22 90.39
N HIS A 267 -27.89 28.78 90.10
CA HIS A 267 -26.92 28.37 91.11
C HIS A 267 -26.46 29.54 91.99
N GLU A 268 -26.19 30.71 91.42
CA GLU A 268 -25.89 31.93 92.20
C GLU A 268 -27.08 32.36 93.08
N LEU A 269 -28.30 32.34 92.54
CA LEU A 269 -29.51 32.63 93.31
C LEU A 269 -29.70 31.64 94.48
N ARG A 270 -29.47 30.35 94.25
CA ARG A 270 -29.49 29.34 95.33
C ARG A 270 -28.40 29.61 96.37
N ARG A 271 -27.19 29.98 95.95
CA ARG A 271 -26.09 30.32 96.86
C ARG A 271 -26.42 31.55 97.70
N LEU A 272 -26.95 32.61 97.09
CA LEU A 272 -27.41 33.82 97.78
C LEU A 272 -28.53 33.51 98.77
N ASN A 273 -29.51 32.70 98.39
CA ASN A 273 -30.59 32.29 99.27
C ASN A 273 -30.08 31.49 100.49
N ASN A 274 -29.16 30.54 100.27
CA ASN A 274 -28.52 29.81 101.36
C ASN A 274 -27.72 30.73 102.30
N ASN A 275 -27.00 31.71 101.75
CA ASN A 275 -26.28 32.71 102.55
C ASN A 275 -27.24 33.59 103.37
N LEU A 276 -28.37 34.01 102.79
CA LEU A 276 -29.42 34.75 103.48
C LEU A 276 -30.03 33.93 104.63
N GLN A 277 -30.32 32.64 104.41
CA GLN A 277 -30.78 31.74 105.48
C GLN A 277 -29.76 31.58 106.61
N GLN A 278 -28.47 31.47 106.29
CA GLN A 278 -27.41 31.42 107.31
C GLN A 278 -27.29 32.73 108.10
N LEU A 279 -27.48 33.88 107.45
CA LEU A 279 -27.53 35.19 108.10
C LEU A 279 -28.74 35.29 109.04
N ASN A 280 -29.91 34.82 108.60
CA ASN A 280 -31.12 34.82 109.41
C ASN A 280 -30.96 33.95 110.67
N ASN A 281 -30.35 32.77 110.52
CA ASN A 281 -30.05 31.87 111.65
C ASN A 281 -28.99 32.44 112.63
N LYS A 282 -28.12 33.36 112.18
CA LYS A 282 -27.13 34.03 113.04
C LYS A 282 -27.68 35.27 113.75
N LEU A 283 -28.79 35.85 113.28
CA LEU A 283 -29.35 37.09 113.81
C LEU A 283 -30.44 36.89 114.87
N GLY A 284 -30.80 35.65 115.22
CA GLY A 284 -31.59 35.34 116.41
C GLY A 284 -32.97 36.00 116.43
N TYR A 285 -33.85 35.57 115.53
CA TYR A 285 -35.31 35.62 115.69
C TYR A 285 -35.88 34.20 115.50
#